data_AF-A0A969VQ19-F1
#
_entry.id   AF-A0A969VQ19-F1
#
_cell.length_a   1.000
_cell.length_b   1.000
_cell.length_c   1.000
_cell.angle_alpha   90.00
_cell.angle_beta   90.00
_cell.angle_gamma   90.00
#
_symmetry.space_group_name_H-M   'P 1'
#
loop_
_entity.id
_entity.type
_entity.pdbx_description
1 polymer ?
#
loop_
_entity_poly.entity_id
_entity_poly.type
_entity_poly.pdbx_seq_one_letter_code
_entity_poly.pdbx_strand_id
1 'polypeptide(L)'
;MKIGPVFALPNSNITYTITTRNNGPNAATNVLIQDPLPPNLNFSSADGDGTFNPITRAVSWPAIPTLASGASVTYSLTVTAPATLGPVTNLAFSSSSTFDPNLANNSGEGPPSQATTAIVSSIADLNTTKTGPTTAPAGATLTYTITTENRGPSNATNVTITDALPAGLSGVVASGGGIYNPGTGIVTFPRSQV
;
A
#
# COMPACT_ATOMS: atom_id res chain seq x y z
N MET A 1 6.65 7.35 -13.96
CA MET A 1 5.73 6.79 -12.94
C MET A 1 6.51 6.39 -11.71
N LYS A 2 6.00 6.67 -10.52
CA LYS A 2 6.56 6.29 -9.24
C LYS A 2 5.45 5.66 -8.39
N ILE A 3 5.75 4.54 -7.77
CA ILE A 3 4.82 3.79 -6.90
C ILE A 3 5.54 3.53 -5.58
N GLY A 4 4.81 3.58 -4.47
CA GLY A 4 5.25 3.16 -3.14
C GLY A 4 4.09 2.57 -2.35
N PRO A 5 4.33 2.05 -1.15
CA PRO A 5 3.26 1.60 -0.27
C PRO A 5 2.37 2.77 0.16
N VAL A 6 1.10 2.48 0.46
CA VAL A 6 0.16 3.50 0.95
C VAL A 6 0.45 3.87 2.40
N PHE A 7 0.94 2.91 3.20
CA PHE A 7 1.24 3.08 4.62
C PHE A 7 2.63 2.52 4.96
N ALA A 8 3.28 3.10 5.97
CA ALA A 8 4.48 2.55 6.57
C ALA A 8 4.55 2.89 8.07
N LEU A 9 5.34 2.12 8.83
CA LEU A 9 5.61 2.40 10.24
C LEU A 9 6.80 3.35 10.38
N PRO A 10 6.90 4.12 11.48
CA PRO A 10 8.09 4.91 11.79
C PRO A 10 9.39 4.10 11.71
N ASN A 11 10.42 4.69 11.11
CA ASN A 11 11.76 4.08 10.95
C ASN A 11 11.79 2.76 10.16
N SER A 12 10.69 2.33 9.56
CA SER A 12 10.66 1.17 8.66
C SER A 12 11.23 1.51 7.28
N ASN A 13 11.61 0.49 6.52
CA ASN A 13 12.00 0.68 5.13
C ASN A 13 10.77 0.86 4.25
N ILE A 14 10.81 1.87 3.38
CA ILE A 14 9.86 2.13 2.29
C ILE A 14 10.59 1.86 0.99
N THR A 15 10.03 1.01 0.13
CA THR A 15 10.56 0.77 -1.21
C THR A 15 9.67 1.44 -2.26
N TYR A 16 10.25 2.33 -3.04
CA TYR A 16 9.64 2.96 -4.21
C TYR A 16 10.08 2.26 -5.48
N THR A 17 9.15 2.11 -6.43
CA THR A 17 9.43 1.68 -7.81
C THR A 17 9.27 2.87 -8.73
N ILE A 18 10.30 3.16 -9.53
CA ILE A 18 10.33 4.28 -10.50
C ILE A 18 10.39 3.66 -11.90
N THR A 19 9.46 4.01 -12.77
CA THR A 19 9.42 3.54 -14.16
C THR A 19 9.37 4.73 -15.11
N THR A 20 10.32 4.78 -16.03
CA THR A 20 10.41 5.78 -17.10
C THR A 20 10.16 5.10 -18.43
N ARG A 21 9.21 5.63 -19.21
CA ARG A 21 8.83 5.09 -20.52
C ARG A 21 8.99 6.16 -21.58
N ASN A 22 9.60 5.79 -22.71
CA ASN A 22 9.59 6.66 -23.89
C ASN A 22 8.23 6.52 -24.62
N ASN A 23 7.41 7.57 -24.55
CA ASN A 23 6.09 7.63 -25.19
C ASN A 23 6.13 8.24 -26.61
N GLY A 24 7.27 8.75 -27.05
CA GLY A 24 7.42 9.36 -28.37
C GLY A 24 7.67 8.32 -29.46
N PRO A 25 7.47 8.69 -30.74
CA PRO A 25 7.69 7.78 -31.86
C PRO A 25 9.19 7.48 -32.10
N ASN A 26 10.08 8.34 -31.61
CA ASN A 26 11.53 8.24 -31.79
C ASN A 26 12.21 7.80 -30.49
N ALA A 27 13.42 7.25 -30.59
CA ALA A 27 14.23 6.91 -29.42
C ALA A 27 14.61 8.17 -28.61
N ALA A 28 14.53 8.06 -27.28
CA ALA A 28 15.05 9.06 -26.36
C ALA A 28 16.55 8.79 -26.13
N THR A 29 17.40 9.81 -26.18
CA THR A 29 18.84 9.67 -25.96
C THR A 29 19.27 10.36 -24.69
N ASN A 30 20.34 9.84 -24.07
CA ASN A 30 20.91 10.38 -22.84
C ASN A 30 19.81 10.60 -21.78
N VAL A 31 19.03 9.56 -21.52
CA VAL A 31 17.93 9.62 -20.57
C VAL A 31 18.52 9.63 -19.16
N LEU A 32 18.18 10.65 -18.40
CA LEU A 32 18.58 10.81 -17.00
C LEU A 32 17.36 10.60 -16.12
N ILE A 33 17.53 9.93 -14.98
CA ILE A 33 16.49 9.70 -13.98
C ILE A 33 17.04 10.14 -12.62
N GLN A 34 16.25 10.91 -11.90
CA GLN A 34 16.62 11.44 -10.59
C GLN A 34 15.45 11.41 -9.61
N ASP A 35 15.75 11.17 -8.35
CA ASP A 35 14.79 11.12 -7.25
C ASP A 35 15.29 11.98 -6.08
N PRO A 36 14.86 13.25 -5.98
CA PRO A 36 15.18 14.09 -4.84
C PRO A 36 14.40 13.61 -3.61
N LEU A 37 15.15 13.19 -2.59
CA LEU A 37 14.56 12.74 -1.33
C LEU A 37 14.11 13.93 -0.49
N PRO A 38 12.83 13.98 -0.06
CA PRO A 38 12.40 14.98 0.91
C PRO A 38 13.24 14.87 2.21
N PRO A 39 13.36 15.96 3.00
CA PRO A 39 14.24 15.99 4.17
C PRO A 39 13.95 14.91 5.22
N ASN A 40 12.72 14.41 5.26
CA ASN A 40 12.24 13.44 6.22
C ASN A 40 12.39 11.96 5.77
N LEU A 41 12.96 11.70 4.58
CA LEU A 41 13.34 10.35 4.15
C LEU A 41 14.85 10.19 4.18
N ASN A 42 15.34 9.04 4.63
CA ASN A 42 16.78 8.74 4.63
C ASN A 42 17.08 7.68 3.57
N PHE A 43 18.08 7.92 2.73
CA PHE A 43 18.51 6.95 1.73
C PHE A 43 18.99 5.65 2.39
N SER A 44 18.56 4.49 1.87
CA SER A 44 19.06 3.18 2.29
C SER A 44 19.79 2.48 1.16
N SER A 45 19.12 2.29 0.02
CA SER A 45 19.71 1.64 -1.16
C SER A 45 18.94 1.97 -2.43
N ALA A 46 19.58 1.79 -3.58
CA ALA A 46 18.94 1.79 -4.89
C ALA A 46 19.55 0.67 -5.75
N ASP A 47 18.77 0.11 -6.67
CA ASP A 47 19.29 -0.76 -7.72
C ASP A 47 19.82 0.04 -8.92
N GLY A 48 20.30 -0.66 -9.96
CA GLY A 48 20.69 -0.03 -11.22
C GLY A 48 21.84 0.97 -11.08
N ASP A 49 22.71 0.79 -10.09
CA ASP A 49 23.81 1.69 -9.75
C ASP A 49 23.35 3.12 -9.40
N GLY A 50 22.13 3.26 -8.87
CA GLY A 50 21.64 4.54 -8.33
C GLY A 50 22.50 5.04 -7.17
N THR A 51 22.98 6.28 -7.26
CA THR A 51 23.87 6.88 -6.26
C THR A 51 23.20 8.06 -5.57
N PHE A 52 23.26 8.09 -4.24
CA PHE A 52 22.75 9.21 -3.44
C PHE A 52 23.83 10.28 -3.25
N ASN A 53 23.50 11.53 -3.62
CA ASN A 53 24.32 12.68 -3.32
C ASN A 53 23.80 13.39 -2.05
N PRO A 54 24.57 13.41 -0.94
CA PRO A 54 24.11 14.00 0.32
C PRO A 54 23.98 15.53 0.30
N ILE A 55 24.63 16.22 -0.65
CA ILE A 55 24.56 17.68 -0.77
C ILE A 55 23.25 18.10 -1.44
N THR A 56 22.92 17.48 -2.58
CA THR A 56 21.67 17.77 -3.30
C THR A 56 20.47 16.97 -2.78
N ARG A 57 20.73 15.97 -1.92
CA ARG A 57 19.76 14.98 -1.42
C ARG A 57 19.00 14.25 -2.53
N ALA A 58 19.66 13.99 -3.65
CA ALA A 58 19.04 13.29 -4.78
C ALA A 58 19.74 11.97 -5.08
N VAL A 59 18.95 10.94 -5.37
CA VAL A 59 19.43 9.70 -5.98
C VAL A 59 19.42 9.87 -7.49
N SER A 60 20.52 9.58 -8.16
CA SER A 60 20.62 9.66 -9.62
C SER A 60 21.15 8.34 -10.18
N TRP A 61 20.55 7.88 -11.27
CA TRP A 61 20.99 6.67 -11.98
C TRP A 61 21.92 7.02 -13.14
N PRO A 62 22.77 6.08 -13.59
CA PRO A 62 23.57 6.27 -14.79
C PRO A 62 22.72 6.66 -16.00
N ALA A 63 23.27 7.52 -16.85
CA ALA A 63 22.59 7.91 -18.07
C ALA A 63 22.33 6.71 -18.96
N ILE A 64 21.10 6.58 -19.44
CA ILE A 64 20.73 5.55 -20.41
C ILE A 64 21.00 6.12 -21.81
N PRO A 65 21.96 5.56 -22.58
CA PRO A 65 22.37 6.16 -23.85
C PRO A 65 21.21 6.27 -24.85
N THR A 66 20.37 5.23 -24.91
CA THR A 66 19.17 5.22 -25.73
C THR A 66 18.05 4.42 -25.09
N LEU A 67 16.83 4.94 -25.16
CA LEU A 67 15.60 4.25 -24.78
C LEU A 67 14.67 4.26 -25.99
N ALA A 68 14.48 3.08 -26.60
CA ALA A 68 13.66 2.92 -27.81
C ALA A 68 12.21 3.38 -27.61
N SER A 69 11.55 3.75 -28.70
CA SER A 69 10.12 4.09 -28.69
C SER A 69 9.30 2.96 -28.06
N GLY A 70 8.44 3.31 -27.10
CA GLY A 70 7.60 2.38 -26.35
C GLY A 70 8.30 1.57 -25.26
N ALA A 71 9.64 1.61 -25.17
CA ALA A 71 10.40 0.90 -24.15
C ALA A 71 10.33 1.60 -22.78
N SER A 72 10.51 0.81 -21.72
CA SER A 72 10.54 1.27 -20.33
C SER A 72 11.80 0.79 -19.62
N VAL A 73 12.24 1.56 -18.65
CA VAL A 73 13.21 1.16 -17.63
C VAL A 73 12.56 1.29 -16.25
N THR A 74 12.92 0.40 -15.33
CA THR A 74 12.39 0.39 -13.97
C THR A 74 13.52 0.27 -12.97
N TYR A 75 13.47 1.09 -11.91
CA TYR A 75 14.40 1.09 -10.79
C TYR A 75 13.65 0.99 -9.46
N SER A 76 14.31 0.42 -8.46
CA SER A 76 13.88 0.36 -7.07
C SER A 76 14.74 1.25 -6.19
N LEU A 77 14.09 1.98 -5.28
CA LEU A 77 14.71 2.88 -4.32
C LEU A 77 14.15 2.58 -2.93
N THR A 78 15.00 2.13 -2.02
CA THR A 78 14.66 1.90 -0.62
C THR A 78 15.17 3.05 0.25
N VAL A 79 14.28 3.57 1.09
CA VAL A 79 14.56 4.63 2.05
C VAL A 79 14.02 4.23 3.43
N THR A 80 14.54 4.85 4.48
CA THR A 80 13.99 4.74 5.83
C THR A 80 12.95 5.83 6.06
N ALA A 81 11.76 5.44 6.52
CA ALA A 81 10.65 6.32 6.90
C ALA A 81 11.03 7.24 8.07
N PRO A 82 10.43 8.45 8.18
CA PRO A 82 10.64 9.29 9.34
C PRO A 82 10.11 8.65 10.62
N ALA A 83 10.62 9.10 11.76
CA ALA A 83 10.08 8.73 13.07
C ALA A 83 8.70 9.37 13.36
N THR A 84 8.38 10.47 12.67
CA THR A 84 7.15 11.25 12.87
C THR A 84 6.00 10.71 12.02
N LEU A 85 4.79 10.74 12.58
CA LEU A 85 3.57 10.38 11.87
C LEU A 85 3.19 11.44 10.82
N GLY A 86 2.42 11.03 9.82
CA GLY A 86 1.89 11.90 8.77
C GLY A 86 2.32 11.48 7.36
N PRO A 87 1.82 12.16 6.33
CA PRO A 87 2.12 11.83 4.94
C PRO A 87 3.53 12.26 4.55
N VAL A 88 4.17 11.44 3.70
CA VAL A 88 5.42 11.77 3.03
C VAL A 88 5.24 11.55 1.53
N THR A 89 5.50 12.59 0.73
CA THR A 89 5.46 12.50 -0.73
C THR A 89 6.88 12.47 -1.25
N ASN A 90 7.21 11.45 -2.05
CA ASN A 90 8.48 11.34 -2.75
C ASN A 90 8.26 11.51 -4.26
N LEU A 91 9.17 12.20 -4.94
CA LEU A 91 9.06 12.61 -6.34
C LEU A 91 10.13 11.93 -7.19
N ALA A 92 9.83 11.65 -8.46
CA ALA A 92 10.81 11.20 -9.44
C ALA A 92 10.76 12.08 -10.70
N PHE A 93 11.92 12.30 -11.29
CA PHE A 93 12.16 13.14 -12.44
C PHE A 93 12.87 12.37 -13.53
N SER A 94 12.58 12.69 -14.79
CA SER A 94 13.36 12.21 -15.93
C SER A 94 13.64 13.32 -16.92
N SER A 95 14.71 13.19 -17.69
CA SER A 95 14.99 14.07 -18.83
C SER A 95 15.65 13.29 -19.95
N SER A 96 15.67 13.85 -21.16
CA SER A 96 16.42 13.29 -22.28
C SER A 96 16.94 14.42 -23.18
N SER A 97 17.91 14.11 -24.03
CA SER A 97 18.40 15.06 -25.05
C SER A 97 17.52 15.08 -26.31
N THR A 98 16.71 14.05 -26.52
CA THR A 98 15.67 14.06 -27.56
C THR A 98 14.57 15.03 -27.13
N PHE A 99 14.10 15.88 -28.07
CA PHE A 99 13.02 16.81 -27.80
C PHE A 99 11.77 16.09 -27.31
N ASP A 100 11.29 16.49 -26.14
CA ASP A 100 10.05 15.99 -25.53
C ASP A 100 8.99 17.11 -25.58
N PRO A 101 7.89 16.92 -26.32
CA PRO A 101 6.84 17.93 -26.43
C PRO A 101 6.03 18.11 -25.13
N ASN A 102 6.14 17.21 -24.15
CA ASN A 102 5.37 17.25 -22.91
C ASN A 102 6.25 17.04 -21.68
N LEU A 103 6.98 18.07 -21.26
CA LEU A 103 7.84 17.99 -20.08
C LEU A 103 7.07 17.85 -18.74
N ALA A 104 5.77 18.12 -18.71
CA ALA A 104 4.97 18.08 -17.47
C ALA A 104 4.81 16.66 -16.90
N ASN A 105 4.94 15.62 -17.74
CA ASN A 105 4.91 14.23 -17.28
C ASN A 105 6.27 13.74 -16.75
N ASN A 106 7.31 14.57 -16.85
CA ASN A 106 8.69 14.29 -16.44
C ASN A 106 9.11 15.04 -15.16
N SER A 107 8.28 15.95 -14.67
CA SER A 107 8.65 16.99 -13.70
C SER A 107 8.32 16.65 -12.24
N GLY A 108 7.94 15.41 -11.91
CA GLY A 108 7.59 15.01 -10.54
C GLY A 108 6.28 15.62 -9.98
N GLU A 109 5.80 16.74 -10.52
CA GLU A 109 4.68 17.58 -10.03
C GLU A 109 3.26 17.00 -10.23
N GLY A 110 3.12 15.84 -10.87
CA GLY A 110 1.81 15.24 -11.14
C GLY A 110 1.83 13.72 -11.09
N PRO A 111 0.70 13.07 -10.76
CA PRO A 111 0.52 11.65 -11.03
C PRO A 111 0.81 11.39 -12.52
N PRO A 112 1.67 10.43 -12.87
CA PRO A 112 2.10 9.31 -12.05
C PRO A 112 3.51 9.45 -11.43
N SER A 113 4.16 10.61 -11.40
CA SER A 113 5.60 10.76 -11.08
C SER A 113 5.91 11.03 -9.60
N GLN A 114 4.92 10.89 -8.72
CA GLN A 114 5.07 10.99 -7.26
C GLN A 114 4.35 9.84 -6.54
N ALA A 115 4.82 9.51 -5.34
CA ALA A 115 4.17 8.54 -4.46
C ALA A 115 4.06 9.10 -3.04
N THR A 116 2.88 9.02 -2.44
CA THR A 116 2.62 9.46 -1.07
C THR A 116 2.42 8.25 -0.16
N THR A 117 3.22 8.16 0.89
CA THR A 117 3.13 7.13 1.94
C THR A 117 2.70 7.78 3.24
N ALA A 118 1.65 7.26 3.89
CA ALA A 118 1.22 7.73 5.21
C ALA A 118 1.98 6.97 6.32
N ILE A 119 2.69 7.70 7.16
CA ILE A 119 3.38 7.13 8.32
C ILE A 119 2.39 7.07 9.48
N VAL A 120 2.10 5.85 9.93
CA VAL A 120 1.07 5.56 10.93
C VAL A 120 1.66 4.74 12.08
N SER A 121 1.08 4.85 13.26
CA SER A 121 1.58 4.16 14.46
C SER A 121 1.34 2.65 14.47
N SER A 122 0.36 2.18 13.69
CA SER A 122 -0.01 0.76 13.60
C SER A 122 -0.73 0.48 12.30
N ILE A 123 -0.48 -0.69 11.72
CA ILE A 123 -1.14 -1.19 10.50
C ILE A 123 -1.72 -2.56 10.84
N ALA A 124 -3.03 -2.63 10.96
CA ALA A 124 -3.76 -3.89 11.13
C ALA A 124 -4.56 -4.19 9.84
N ASP A 125 -4.75 -5.46 9.54
CA ASP A 125 -5.55 -5.92 8.39
C ASP A 125 -6.44 -7.07 8.85
N LEU A 126 -7.69 -6.76 9.20
CA LEU A 126 -8.62 -7.75 9.72
C LEU A 126 -9.34 -8.48 8.59
N ASN A 127 -9.22 -9.80 8.58
CA ASN A 127 -9.95 -10.68 7.69
C ASN A 127 -10.94 -11.53 8.51
N THR A 128 -12.23 -11.37 8.25
CA THR A 128 -13.29 -12.16 8.89
C THR A 128 -13.93 -13.10 7.89
N THR A 129 -14.02 -14.38 8.25
CA THR A 129 -14.68 -15.43 7.48
C THR A 129 -15.82 -16.02 8.27
N LYS A 130 -16.89 -16.41 7.57
CA LYS A 130 -18.02 -17.13 8.13
C LYS A 130 -18.29 -18.37 7.29
N THR A 131 -18.33 -19.53 7.93
CA THR A 131 -18.65 -20.81 7.31
C THR A 131 -19.83 -21.46 8.02
N GLY A 132 -20.57 -22.30 7.30
CA GLY A 132 -21.75 -22.99 7.80
C GLY A 132 -22.40 -23.82 6.69
N PRO A 133 -23.49 -24.55 7.02
CA PRO A 133 -24.21 -25.32 6.03
C PRO A 133 -24.85 -24.41 4.96
N THR A 134 -24.74 -24.81 3.68
CA THR A 134 -25.39 -24.11 2.55
C THR A 134 -26.86 -24.50 2.40
N THR A 135 -27.22 -25.68 2.90
CA THR A 135 -28.60 -26.19 2.94
C THR A 135 -28.80 -26.96 4.24
N ALA A 136 -30.03 -26.93 4.76
CA ALA A 136 -30.43 -27.72 5.91
C ALA A 136 -31.93 -27.97 5.88
N PRO A 137 -32.41 -29.13 6.40
CA PRO A 137 -33.83 -29.37 6.59
C PRO A 137 -34.47 -28.35 7.55
N ALA A 138 -35.76 -28.08 7.37
CA ALA A 138 -36.52 -27.26 8.31
C ALA A 138 -36.48 -27.87 9.71
N GLY A 139 -36.21 -27.04 10.73
CA GLY A 139 -36.09 -27.46 12.12
C GLY A 139 -34.73 -28.04 12.51
N ALA A 140 -33.78 -28.18 11.58
CA ALA A 140 -32.42 -28.62 11.92
C ALA A 140 -31.62 -27.52 12.64
N THR A 141 -30.75 -27.92 13.56
CA THR A 141 -29.78 -27.03 14.18
C THR A 141 -28.69 -26.64 13.18
N LEU A 142 -28.45 -25.35 13.02
CA LEU A 142 -27.36 -24.83 12.18
C LEU A 142 -26.19 -24.40 13.06
N THR A 143 -24.98 -24.74 12.65
CA THR A 143 -23.75 -24.25 13.27
C THR A 143 -22.99 -23.41 12.27
N TYR A 144 -22.71 -22.17 12.64
CA TYR A 144 -21.85 -21.26 11.89
C TYR A 144 -20.55 -21.06 12.65
N THR A 145 -19.43 -21.05 11.93
CA THR A 145 -18.11 -20.72 12.46
C THR A 145 -17.68 -19.38 11.92
N ILE A 146 -17.37 -18.44 12.80
CA ILE A 146 -16.83 -17.13 12.45
C ILE A 146 -15.39 -17.07 12.91
N THR A 147 -14.48 -16.73 12.02
CA THR A 147 -13.05 -16.61 12.31
C THR A 147 -12.56 -15.26 11.84
N THR A 148 -12.00 -14.48 12.75
CA THR A 148 -11.33 -13.21 12.45
C THR A 148 -9.84 -13.37 12.71
N GLU A 149 -9.04 -12.96 11.73
CA GLU A 149 -7.57 -12.99 11.76
C GLU A 149 -7.06 -11.58 11.46
N ASN A 150 -5.98 -11.17 12.14
CA ASN A 150 -5.24 -9.98 11.76
C ASN A 150 -4.02 -10.39 10.91
N ARG A 151 -4.05 -10.02 9.64
CA ARG A 151 -2.99 -10.24 8.65
C ARG A 151 -2.01 -9.07 8.55
N GLY A 152 -2.28 -7.99 9.29
CA GLY A 152 -1.43 -6.82 9.34
C GLY A 152 -0.24 -7.01 10.28
N PRO A 153 0.82 -6.22 10.12
CA PRO A 153 2.02 -6.32 10.96
C PRO A 153 1.82 -5.78 12.38
N SER A 154 0.70 -5.13 12.70
CA SER A 154 0.39 -4.59 14.02
C SER A 154 -0.91 -5.16 14.57
N ASN A 155 -0.96 -5.39 15.89
CA ASN A 155 -2.17 -5.84 16.59
C ASN A 155 -3.36 -4.91 16.31
N ALA A 156 -4.52 -5.50 16.06
CA ALA A 156 -5.77 -4.79 15.98
C ALA A 156 -6.30 -4.59 17.41
N THR A 157 -6.72 -3.38 17.72
CA THR A 157 -7.30 -3.05 19.03
C THR A 157 -8.76 -2.68 18.88
N ASN A 158 -9.56 -2.90 19.94
CA ASN A 158 -10.98 -2.62 19.97
C ASN A 158 -11.79 -3.34 18.87
N VAL A 159 -11.33 -4.53 18.44
CA VAL A 159 -12.01 -5.32 17.42
C VAL A 159 -13.38 -5.74 17.93
N THR A 160 -14.42 -5.40 17.17
CA THR A 160 -15.80 -5.79 17.45
C THR A 160 -16.31 -6.61 16.27
N ILE A 161 -16.72 -7.85 16.53
CA ILE A 161 -17.29 -8.74 15.52
C ILE A 161 -18.81 -8.74 15.71
N THR A 162 -19.55 -8.53 14.62
CA THR A 162 -21.01 -8.64 14.61
C THR A 162 -21.45 -9.58 13.51
N ASP A 163 -22.53 -10.30 13.77
CA ASP A 163 -23.11 -11.26 12.83
C ASP A 163 -24.62 -11.05 12.74
N ALA A 164 -25.08 -10.55 11.59
CA ALA A 164 -26.50 -10.42 11.31
C ALA A 164 -27.04 -11.77 10.82
N LEU A 165 -27.93 -12.36 11.61
CA LEU A 165 -28.53 -13.64 11.28
C LEU A 165 -29.75 -13.47 10.36
N PRO A 166 -29.93 -14.35 9.36
CA PRO A 166 -31.15 -14.37 8.56
C PRO A 166 -32.41 -14.56 9.42
N ALA A 167 -33.53 -13.99 8.95
CA ALA A 167 -34.83 -14.24 9.56
C ALA A 167 -35.21 -15.73 9.49
N GLY A 168 -35.98 -16.20 10.47
CA GLY A 168 -36.42 -17.60 10.56
C GLY A 168 -35.49 -18.51 11.35
N LEU A 169 -34.33 -18.01 11.81
CA LEU A 169 -33.51 -18.70 12.79
C LEU A 169 -34.01 -18.42 14.22
N SER A 170 -34.05 -19.46 15.04
CA SER A 170 -34.48 -19.39 16.45
C SER A 170 -33.54 -20.20 17.33
N GLY A 171 -33.54 -19.94 18.64
CA GLY A 171 -32.67 -20.67 19.58
C GLY A 171 -31.19 -20.32 19.42
N VAL A 172 -30.88 -19.07 19.07
CA VAL A 172 -29.52 -18.61 18.81
C VAL A 172 -28.68 -18.69 20.09
N VAL A 173 -27.60 -19.45 20.02
CA VAL A 173 -26.57 -19.52 21.07
C VAL A 173 -25.23 -19.18 20.43
N ALA A 174 -24.52 -18.23 21.01
CA ALA A 174 -23.21 -17.82 20.54
C ALA A 174 -22.12 -18.26 21.54
N SER A 175 -21.05 -18.84 21.03
CA SER A 175 -19.84 -19.10 21.81
C SER A 175 -19.01 -17.82 21.99
N GLY A 176 -17.93 -17.89 22.78
CA GLY A 176 -16.98 -16.77 22.89
C GLY A 176 -17.56 -15.50 23.53
N GLY A 177 -18.62 -15.63 24.31
CA GLY A 177 -19.29 -14.50 24.97
C GLY A 177 -20.17 -13.64 24.05
N GLY A 178 -20.50 -14.12 22.84
CA GLY A 178 -21.42 -13.43 21.95
C GLY A 178 -22.81 -13.25 22.56
N ILE A 179 -23.40 -12.07 22.38
CA ILE A 179 -24.74 -11.73 22.88
C ILE A 179 -25.68 -11.55 21.68
N TYR A 180 -26.74 -12.34 21.64
CA TYR A 180 -27.78 -12.24 20.61
C TYR A 180 -28.86 -11.23 21.02
N ASN A 181 -29.20 -10.31 20.11
CA ASN A 181 -30.33 -9.41 20.26
C ASN A 181 -31.50 -9.87 19.36
N PRO A 182 -32.60 -10.41 19.93
CA PRO A 182 -33.74 -10.88 19.15
C PRO A 182 -34.52 -9.76 18.46
N GLY A 183 -34.41 -8.51 18.93
CA GLY A 183 -35.06 -7.35 18.31
C GLY A 183 -34.38 -6.90 17.02
N THR A 184 -33.08 -7.18 16.85
CA THR A 184 -32.31 -6.80 15.65
C THR A 184 -31.83 -7.98 14.81
N GLY A 185 -31.85 -9.20 15.36
CA GLY A 185 -31.30 -10.39 14.70
C GLY A 185 -29.76 -10.44 14.69
N ILE A 186 -29.09 -9.61 15.50
CA ILE A 186 -27.61 -9.48 15.48
C ILE A 186 -26.99 -10.17 16.70
N VAL A 187 -25.91 -10.92 16.48
CA VAL A 187 -24.99 -11.37 17.52
C VAL A 187 -23.81 -10.41 17.59
N THR A 188 -23.49 -9.91 18.79
CA THR A 188 -22.32 -9.06 19.03
C THR A 188 -21.34 -9.79 19.92
N PHE A 189 -20.09 -9.92 19.48
CA PHE A 189 -19.02 -10.55 20.26
C PHE A 189 -18.27 -9.51 21.10
N PRO A 190 -17.71 -9.90 22.27
CA PRO A 190 -16.92 -9.01 23.10
C PRO A 190 -15.71 -8.43 22.36
N ARG A 191 -15.28 -7.25 22.80
CA ARG A 191 -14.05 -6.65 22.27
C ARG A 191 -12.86 -7.56 22.55
N SER A 192 -12.01 -7.74 21.55
CA SER A 192 -10.78 -8.51 21.65
C SER A 192 -9.61 -7.78 21.00
N GLN A 193 -8.41 -8.23 21.35
CA GLN A 193 -7.20 -7.95 20.57
C GLN A 193 -6.97 -9.12 19.64
N VAL A 194 -6.64 -8.84 18.37
CA VAL A 194 -6.45 -9.85 17.32
C VAL A 194 -5.23 -9.52 16.49
#